data_AF-A0A7W3ZD00-F1
#
_entry.id   AF-A0A7W3ZD00-F1
#
_cell.length_a   1.000
_cell.length_b   1.000
_cell.length_c   1.000
_cell.angle_alpha   90.00
_cell.angle_beta   90.00
_cell.angle_gamma   90.00
#
_symmetry.space_group_name_H-M   'P 1'
#
loop_
_entity.id
_entity.type
_entity.pdbx_description
1 polymer ?
#
loop_
_entity_poly.entity_id
_entity_poly.type
_entity_poly.pdbx_seq_one_letter_code
_entity_poly.pdbx_strand_id
1 'polypeptide(L)'
;MGAVAFPINDLTGYFSGEWQLVREIADVDGAAMGEASGRATFTSEDGVLVYRESGELQLGAHRGPFVRTLHYRPSGSSRAAVHFDHGGFFHDLDLATGEWTADHPCAADWYRGAYRVLDDRRWEQEWVVTGPAKDHVITSRFTRADT
;
A
#
# COMPACT_ATOMS: atom_id res chain seq x y z
N MET A 1 -22.86 -10.04 -5.04
CA MET A 1 -21.76 -11.00 -5.28
C MET A 1 -20.48 -10.20 -5.21
N GLY A 2 -19.75 -10.27 -4.09
CA GLY A 2 -18.47 -9.58 -3.98
C GLY A 2 -17.52 -10.13 -5.04
N ALA A 3 -16.79 -9.25 -5.72
CA ALA A 3 -15.77 -9.69 -6.67
C ALA A 3 -14.78 -10.60 -5.93
N VAL A 4 -14.53 -11.78 -6.49
CA VAL A 4 -13.51 -12.70 -5.97
C VAL A 4 -12.16 -12.02 -6.20
N ALA A 5 -11.32 -11.94 -5.16
CA ALA A 5 -10.00 -11.36 -5.26
C ALA A 5 -9.13 -12.12 -6.28
N PHE A 6 -8.23 -11.39 -6.96
CA PHE A 6 -7.37 -11.93 -8.00
C PHE A 6 -6.10 -12.55 -7.38
N PRO A 7 -5.93 -13.89 -7.41
CA PRO A 7 -4.81 -14.55 -6.75
C PRO A 7 -3.47 -14.24 -7.44
N ILE A 8 -2.41 -14.08 -6.64
CA ILE A 8 -1.05 -13.81 -7.13
C ILE A 8 -0.19 -15.06 -6.99
N ASN A 9 0.47 -15.44 -8.09
CA ASN A 9 1.48 -16.51 -8.15
C ASN A 9 2.84 -16.04 -8.68
N ASP A 10 2.98 -14.74 -8.96
CA ASP A 10 4.24 -14.06 -9.24
C ASP A 10 4.15 -12.62 -8.75
N LEU A 11 4.51 -12.42 -7.48
CA LEU A 11 4.46 -11.12 -6.80
C LEU A 11 5.36 -10.10 -7.49
N THR A 12 6.58 -10.51 -7.84
CA THR A 12 7.55 -9.64 -8.50
C THR A 12 7.04 -9.21 -9.87
N GLY A 13 6.57 -10.15 -10.70
CA GLY A 13 6.02 -9.86 -12.02
C GLY A 13 4.77 -9.00 -11.96
N TYR A 14 3.86 -9.27 -11.01
CA TYR A 14 2.64 -8.48 -10.84
C TYR A 14 2.95 -7.00 -10.55
N PHE A 15 3.75 -6.74 -9.51
CA PHE A 15 4.00 -5.37 -9.04
C PHE A 15 4.98 -4.58 -9.90
N SER A 16 5.94 -5.23 -10.58
CA SER A 16 6.99 -4.54 -11.34
C SER A 16 6.41 -3.55 -12.37
N GLY A 17 7.01 -2.36 -12.43
CA GLY A 17 6.61 -1.28 -13.33
C GLY A 17 5.95 -0.10 -12.61
N GLU A 18 5.20 0.69 -13.38
CA GLU A 18 4.61 1.94 -12.92
C GLU A 18 3.11 1.82 -12.65
N TRP A 19 2.66 2.56 -11.64
CA TRP A 19 1.29 2.60 -11.16
C TRP A 19 0.87 4.04 -10.91
N GLN A 20 -0.33 4.41 -11.34
CA GLN A 20 -1.03 5.58 -10.86
C GLN A 20 -1.53 5.30 -9.45
N LEU A 21 -1.38 6.26 -8.54
CA LEU A 21 -1.80 6.19 -7.15
C LEU A 21 -2.85 7.27 -6.88
N VAL A 22 -4.00 6.86 -6.36
CA VAL A 22 -4.99 7.74 -5.75
C VAL A 22 -5.19 7.31 -4.31
N ARG A 23 -5.27 8.26 -3.39
CA ARG A 23 -5.39 8.02 -1.96
C ARG A 23 -6.50 8.88 -1.38
N GLU A 24 -7.34 8.27 -0.57
CA GLU A 24 -8.37 8.92 0.24
C GLU A 24 -8.00 8.76 1.71
N ILE A 25 -8.21 9.82 2.50
CA ILE A 25 -8.01 9.84 3.94
C ILE A 25 -9.31 10.28 4.58
N ALA A 26 -9.85 9.45 5.46
CA ALA A 26 -11.06 9.73 6.22
C ALA A 26 -10.81 9.48 7.71
N ASP A 27 -11.63 10.07 8.58
CA ASP A 27 -11.70 9.58 9.95
C ASP A 27 -12.38 8.20 10.00
N VAL A 28 -12.45 7.59 11.19
CA VAL A 28 -13.07 6.26 11.36
C VAL A 28 -14.58 6.24 11.16
N ASP A 29 -15.24 7.40 11.24
CA ASP A 29 -16.66 7.57 10.93
C ASP A 29 -16.91 7.78 9.42
N GLY A 30 -15.83 7.89 8.63
CA GLY A 30 -15.86 8.03 7.18
C GLY A 30 -15.93 9.49 6.70
N ALA A 31 -15.74 10.47 7.57
CA ALA A 31 -15.69 11.87 7.16
C ALA A 31 -14.36 12.15 6.42
N ALA A 32 -14.45 12.70 5.21
CA ALA A 32 -13.29 13.00 4.40
C ALA A 32 -12.37 14.03 5.10
N MET A 33 -11.10 13.68 5.25
CA MET A 33 -10.07 14.53 5.83
C MET A 33 -9.09 15.05 4.77
N GLY A 34 -8.81 14.25 3.74
CA GLY A 34 -7.83 14.57 2.72
C GLY A 34 -7.77 13.56 1.59
N GLU A 35 -6.96 13.90 0.60
CA GLU A 35 -6.75 13.10 -0.60
C GLU A 35 -5.32 13.29 -1.11
N ALA A 36 -4.80 12.29 -1.81
CA ALA A 36 -3.52 12.39 -2.50
C ALA A 36 -3.59 11.75 -3.88
N SER A 37 -2.79 12.26 -4.80
CA SER A 37 -2.59 11.64 -6.11
C SER A 37 -1.11 11.63 -6.47
N GLY A 38 -0.68 10.62 -7.21
CA GLY A 38 0.71 10.45 -7.53
C GLY A 38 0.99 9.22 -8.38
N ARG A 39 2.25 8.78 -8.34
CA ARG A 39 2.70 7.55 -8.98
C ARG A 39 3.51 6.71 -8.01
N ALA A 40 3.50 5.41 -8.27
CA ALA A 40 4.39 4.47 -7.65
C ALA A 40 5.14 3.65 -8.70
N THR A 41 6.38 3.30 -8.39
CA THR A 41 7.20 2.40 -9.21
C THR A 41 7.71 1.27 -8.36
N PHE A 42 7.67 0.05 -8.89
CA PHE A 42 8.35 -1.11 -8.32
C PHE A 42 9.47 -1.55 -9.26
N THR A 43 10.69 -1.61 -8.74
CA THR A 43 11.88 -2.03 -9.49
C THR A 43 12.58 -3.16 -8.75
N SER A 44 12.94 -4.22 -9.46
CA SER A 44 13.71 -5.32 -8.88
C SER A 44 15.20 -4.94 -8.83
N GLU A 45 15.76 -4.92 -7.63
CA GLU A 45 17.16 -4.61 -7.33
C GLU A 45 17.70 -5.78 -6.48
N ASP A 46 18.59 -6.60 -7.04
CA ASP A 46 19.20 -7.77 -6.37
C ASP A 46 18.19 -8.72 -5.69
N GLY A 47 17.03 -8.93 -6.32
CA GLY A 47 15.96 -9.79 -5.81
C GLY A 47 15.07 -9.13 -4.75
N VAL A 48 15.32 -7.87 -4.39
CA VAL A 48 14.40 -7.03 -3.61
C VAL A 48 13.57 -6.20 -4.56
N LEU A 49 12.26 -6.15 -4.34
CA LEU A 49 11.38 -5.29 -5.11
C LEU A 49 11.24 -3.94 -4.38
N VAL A 50 11.91 -2.93 -4.91
CA VAL A 50 11.94 -1.59 -4.31
C VAL A 50 10.76 -0.77 -4.80
N TYR A 51 9.88 -0.45 -3.87
CA TYR A 51 8.73 0.43 -4.05
C TYR A 51 9.12 1.88 -3.79
N ARG A 52 8.79 2.78 -4.71
CA ARG A 52 8.92 4.22 -4.52
C ARG A 52 7.62 4.91 -4.94
N GLU A 53 7.01 5.69 -4.05
CA GLU A 53 5.88 6.57 -4.39
C GLU A 53 6.27 8.04 -4.28
N SER A 54 5.61 8.86 -5.08
CA SER A 54 5.62 10.31 -4.96
C SER A 54 4.33 10.92 -5.48
N GLY A 55 3.95 12.07 -4.95
CA GLY A 55 2.76 12.77 -5.37
C GLY A 55 2.49 14.01 -4.53
N GLU A 56 1.25 14.50 -4.60
CA GLU A 56 0.77 15.63 -3.83
C GLU A 56 -0.37 15.19 -2.91
N LEU A 57 -0.32 15.65 -1.66
CA LEU A 57 -1.31 15.44 -0.61
C LEU A 57 -2.02 16.75 -0.31
N GLN A 58 -3.34 16.70 -0.20
CA GLN A 58 -4.17 17.73 0.44
C GLN A 58 -4.75 17.15 1.74
N LEU A 59 -4.51 17.82 2.87
CA LEU A 59 -5.08 17.46 4.17
C LEU A 59 -5.53 18.73 4.90
N GLY A 60 -6.84 18.89 5.09
CA GLY A 60 -7.40 20.16 5.59
C GLY A 60 -6.96 21.34 4.70
N ALA A 61 -6.26 22.33 5.26
CA ALA A 61 -5.70 23.46 4.50
C ALA A 61 -4.29 23.21 3.95
N HIS A 62 -3.62 22.13 4.34
CA HIS A 62 -2.25 21.82 3.93
C HIS A 62 -2.22 21.15 2.56
N ARG A 63 -1.37 21.66 1.65
CA ARG A 63 -1.02 21.03 0.38
C ARG A 63 0.48 20.88 0.29
N GLY A 64 0.96 19.69 -0.05
CA GLY A 64 2.40 19.46 -0.13
C GLY A 64 2.78 18.12 -0.77
N PRO A 65 4.06 17.96 -1.14
CA PRO A 65 4.54 16.72 -1.71
C PRO A 65 4.60 15.62 -0.65
N PHE A 66 4.39 14.37 -1.08
CA PHE A 66 4.72 13.19 -0.29
C PHE A 66 5.66 12.29 -1.09
N VAL A 67 6.50 11.55 -0.36
CA VAL A 67 7.34 10.48 -0.91
C VAL A 67 7.42 9.34 0.09
N ARG A 68 7.55 8.11 -0.39
CA ARG A 68 7.85 6.95 0.46
C ARG A 68 8.59 5.88 -0.34
N THR A 69 9.57 5.26 0.31
CA THR A 69 10.28 4.09 -0.18
C THR A 69 10.01 2.91 0.74
N LEU A 70 9.70 1.75 0.16
CA LEU A 70 9.56 0.48 0.87
C LEU A 70 10.35 -0.61 0.11
N HIS A 71 10.82 -1.60 0.85
CA HIS A 71 11.59 -2.72 0.31
C HIS A 71 10.83 -4.01 0.52
N TYR A 72 10.29 -4.58 -0.55
CA TYR A 72 9.61 -5.86 -0.53
C TYR A 72 10.67 -6.92 -0.77
N ARG A 73 10.86 -7.83 0.20
CA ARG A 73 11.79 -8.96 0.10
C ARG A 73 10.99 -10.23 -0.18
N PRO A 74 10.86 -10.65 -1.45
CA PRO A 74 10.07 -11.84 -1.78
C PRO A 74 10.60 -13.08 -1.07
N SER A 75 9.68 -13.90 -0.58
CA SER A 75 9.95 -15.16 0.13
C SER A 75 9.14 -16.33 -0.43
N GLY A 76 8.82 -16.24 -1.72
CA GLY A 76 8.00 -17.20 -2.46
C GLY A 76 7.36 -16.53 -3.67
N SER A 77 6.44 -17.23 -4.32
CA SER A 77 5.70 -16.75 -5.49
C SER A 77 4.72 -15.64 -5.16
N SER A 78 4.11 -15.64 -3.97
CA SER A 78 3.05 -14.71 -3.56
C SER A 78 3.38 -13.93 -2.28
N ARG A 79 4.57 -14.16 -1.73
CA ARG A 79 4.95 -13.71 -0.37
C ARG A 79 6.11 -12.76 -0.38
N ALA A 80 6.09 -11.79 0.53
CA ALA A 80 7.22 -10.91 0.79
C ALA A 80 7.22 -10.42 2.24
N ALA A 81 8.40 -10.15 2.79
CA ALA A 81 8.53 -9.30 3.98
C ALA A 81 8.74 -7.86 3.51
N VAL A 82 7.92 -6.93 3.98
CA VAL A 82 7.99 -5.51 3.62
C VAL A 82 8.77 -4.76 4.70
N HIS A 83 9.74 -3.95 4.27
CA HIS A 83 10.59 -3.16 5.14
C HIS A 83 10.51 -1.66 4.80
N PHE A 84 10.68 -0.83 5.82
CA PHE A 84 10.91 0.60 5.64
C PHE A 84 12.26 0.86 4.96
N ASP A 85 12.44 2.07 4.43
CA ASP A 85 13.69 2.47 3.76
C ASP A 85 14.92 2.38 4.66
N HIS A 86 14.76 2.66 5.96
CA HIS A 86 15.81 2.47 6.97
C HIS A 86 16.05 0.99 7.34
N GLY A 87 15.43 0.03 6.64
CA GLY A 87 15.60 -1.42 6.79
C GLY A 87 14.74 -2.08 7.89
N GLY A 88 14.03 -1.31 8.71
CA GLY A 88 13.16 -1.86 9.75
C GLY A 88 12.01 -2.67 9.15
N PHE A 89 11.66 -3.79 9.80
CA PHE A 89 10.51 -4.58 9.39
C PHE A 89 9.21 -3.78 9.53
N PHE A 90 8.34 -3.87 8.52
CA PHE A 90 7.03 -3.25 8.54
C PHE A 90 5.95 -4.32 8.72
N HIS A 91 5.75 -5.20 7.74
CA HIS A 91 4.80 -6.30 7.82
C HIS A 91 5.13 -7.40 6.81
N ASP A 92 4.59 -8.60 7.04
CA ASP A 92 4.57 -9.67 6.03
C ASP A 92 3.41 -9.48 5.07
N LEU A 93 3.54 -10.02 3.86
CA LEU A 93 2.55 -10.02 2.80
C LEU A 93 2.41 -11.44 2.23
N ASP A 94 1.18 -11.93 2.09
CA ASP A 94 0.86 -13.14 1.33
C ASP A 94 -0.38 -12.92 0.45
N LEU A 95 -0.17 -12.78 -0.86
CA LEU A 95 -1.23 -12.52 -1.83
C LEU A 95 -1.63 -13.78 -2.62
N ALA A 96 -1.40 -14.98 -2.07
CA ALA A 96 -1.78 -16.23 -2.74
C ALA A 96 -3.27 -16.28 -3.11
N THR A 97 -4.13 -15.64 -2.31
CA THR A 97 -5.57 -15.51 -2.53
C THR A 97 -5.98 -14.18 -3.15
N GLY A 98 -5.03 -13.25 -3.34
CA GLY A 98 -5.30 -11.87 -3.75
C GLY A 98 -5.70 -10.93 -2.61
N GLU A 99 -5.80 -11.42 -1.38
CA GLU A 99 -6.14 -10.62 -0.20
C GLU A 99 -5.19 -10.94 0.96
N TRP A 100 -4.83 -9.91 1.73
CA TRP A 100 -4.01 -10.08 2.92
C TRP A 100 -4.33 -9.03 3.98
N THR A 101 -4.33 -9.41 5.25
CA THR A 101 -4.36 -8.48 6.37
C THR A 101 -3.05 -8.56 7.13
N ALA A 102 -2.49 -7.40 7.47
CA ALA A 102 -1.31 -7.27 8.28
C ALA A 102 -1.61 -6.38 9.50
N ASP A 103 -1.02 -6.72 10.63
CA ASP A 103 -0.99 -5.85 11.81
C ASP A 103 0.43 -5.32 12.00
N HIS A 104 0.54 -4.03 12.28
CA HIS A 104 1.80 -3.38 12.61
C HIS A 104 1.62 -2.51 13.87
N PRO A 105 2.02 -3.01 15.05
CA PRO A 105 2.03 -2.20 16.26
C PRO A 105 3.17 -1.18 16.19
N CYS A 106 2.85 0.12 16.28
CA CYS A 106 3.85 1.19 16.30
C CYS A 106 3.62 2.08 17.52
N ALA A 107 4.45 1.89 18.55
CA ALA A 107 4.33 2.57 19.84
C ALA A 107 2.92 2.42 20.45
N ALA A 108 2.17 3.51 20.60
CA ALA A 108 0.81 3.53 21.15
C ALA A 108 -0.29 3.40 20.09
N ASP A 109 0.07 3.47 18.81
CA ASP A 109 -0.86 3.38 17.69
C ASP A 109 -0.87 1.94 17.12
N TRP A 110 -2.06 1.45 16.78
CA TRP A 110 -2.25 0.19 16.07
C TRP A 110 -2.53 0.46 14.61
N TYR A 111 -1.75 -0.17 13.72
CA TYR A 111 -1.97 -0.10 12.29
C TYR A 111 -2.46 -1.46 11.81
N ARG A 112 -3.65 -1.49 11.22
CA ARG A 112 -4.16 -2.67 10.51
C ARG A 112 -4.20 -2.37 9.02
N GLY A 113 -3.36 -3.07 8.27
CA GLY A 113 -3.28 -2.99 6.82
C GLY A 113 -4.12 -4.08 6.18
N ALA A 114 -4.84 -3.75 5.11
CA ALA A 114 -5.50 -4.71 4.23
C ALA A 114 -5.04 -4.48 2.79
N TYR A 115 -4.73 -5.55 2.08
CA TYR A 115 -4.44 -5.56 0.66
C TYR A 115 -5.54 -6.32 -0.07
N ARG A 116 -5.90 -5.82 -1.26
CA ARG A 116 -6.80 -6.52 -2.17
C ARG A 116 -6.40 -6.30 -3.62
N VAL A 117 -6.12 -7.39 -4.30
CA VAL A 117 -5.84 -7.41 -5.74
C VAL A 117 -7.16 -7.61 -6.47
N LEU A 118 -7.52 -6.63 -7.31
CA LEU A 118 -8.81 -6.61 -8.00
C LEU A 118 -8.72 -7.35 -9.34
N ASP A 119 -7.61 -7.15 -10.06
CA ASP A 119 -7.28 -7.79 -11.32
C ASP A 119 -5.78 -7.59 -11.67
N ASP A 120 -5.40 -7.91 -12.91
CA ASP A 120 -4.04 -7.82 -13.45
C ASP A 120 -3.50 -6.38 -13.56
N ARG A 121 -4.36 -5.36 -13.41
CA ARG A 121 -4.00 -3.95 -13.55
C ARG A 121 -4.40 -3.09 -12.35
N ARG A 122 -5.09 -3.65 -11.35
CA ARG A 122 -5.62 -2.88 -10.22
C ARG A 122 -5.47 -3.61 -8.89
N TRP A 123 -5.00 -2.88 -7.90
CA TRP A 123 -4.98 -3.32 -6.50
C TRP A 123 -5.20 -2.16 -5.55
N GLU A 124 -5.59 -2.47 -4.33
CA GLU A 124 -5.91 -1.52 -3.30
C GLU A 124 -5.22 -1.90 -1.99
N GLN A 125 -4.96 -0.87 -1.18
CA GLN A 125 -4.45 -1.00 0.16
C GLN A 125 -5.22 -0.07 1.09
N GLU A 126 -5.68 -0.60 2.22
CA GLU A 126 -6.28 0.17 3.29
C GLU A 126 -5.42 0.08 4.54
N TRP A 127 -5.22 1.20 5.23
CA TRP A 127 -4.62 1.25 6.55
C TRP A 127 -5.58 1.91 7.52
N VAL A 128 -6.04 1.16 8.51
CA VAL A 128 -6.78 1.69 9.65
C VAL A 128 -5.78 1.95 10.76
N VAL A 129 -5.69 3.20 11.19
CA VAL A 129 -4.82 3.64 12.28
C VAL A 129 -5.69 4.02 13.46
N THR A 130 -5.56 3.29 14.56
CA THR A 130 -6.27 3.59 15.80
C THR A 130 -5.27 3.85 16.91
N GLY A 131 -5.47 4.93 17.65
CA GLY A 131 -4.57 5.32 18.74
C GLY A 131 -4.98 6.64 19.39
N PRO A 132 -4.43 6.96 20.56
CA PRO A 132 -4.80 8.15 21.32
C PRO A 132 -4.53 9.48 20.59
N ALA A 133 -3.66 9.46 19.56
CA ALA A 133 -3.30 10.63 18.77
C ALA A 133 -3.82 10.61 17.33
N LYS A 134 -4.30 9.46 16.83
CA LYS A 134 -4.65 9.25 15.43
C LYS A 134 -5.79 8.25 15.32
N ASP A 135 -6.84 8.66 14.63
CA ASP A 135 -7.99 7.80 14.35
C ASP A 135 -8.45 8.09 12.91
N HIS A 136 -7.86 7.38 11.95
CA HIS A 136 -8.12 7.61 10.53
C HIS A 136 -7.89 6.36 9.69
N VAL A 137 -8.54 6.36 8.52
CA VAL A 137 -8.45 5.33 7.50
C VAL A 137 -7.78 5.94 6.26
N ILE A 138 -6.78 5.25 5.73
CA ILE A 138 -6.12 5.62 4.47
C ILE A 138 -6.38 4.52 3.45
N THR A 139 -7.11 4.84 2.39
CA THR A 139 -7.36 3.92 1.28
C THR A 139 -6.57 4.38 0.07
N SER A 140 -5.63 3.57 -0.39
CA SER A 140 -4.83 3.79 -1.59
C SER A 140 -5.27 2.83 -2.69
N ARG A 141 -5.53 3.35 -3.89
CA ARG A 141 -5.87 2.57 -5.09
C ARG A 141 -4.79 2.76 -6.13
N PHE A 142 -4.37 1.66 -6.72
CA PHE A 142 -3.31 1.61 -7.70
C PHE A 142 -3.84 1.05 -9.01
N THR A 143 -3.59 1.79 -10.09
CA THR A 143 -3.91 1.35 -11.45
C THR A 143 -2.63 1.33 -12.25
N ARG A 144 -2.33 0.22 -12.92
CA ARG A 144 -1.15 0.07 -13.77
C ARG A 144 -1.14 1.20 -14.80
N ALA A 145 -0.02 1.91 -14.92
CA ALA A 145 0.09 2.99 -15.88
C ALA A 145 -0.01 2.44 -17.30
N ASP A 146 -0.79 3.11 -18.14
CA ASP A 146 -0.78 2.83 -19.58
C ASP A 146 0.53 3.38 -20.16
N THR A 147 1.14 2.60 -21.06
CA THR A 147 2.42 2.94 -21.70
C THR A 147 2.19 3.80 -22.92
#